data_AF-A0A7S1G9K3-F1
#
_entry.id   AF-A0A7S1G9K3-F1
#
_cell.length_a   1.000
_cell.length_b   1.000
_cell.length_c   1.000
_cell.angle_alpha   90.00
_cell.angle_beta   90.00
_cell.angle_gamma   90.00
#
_symmetry.space_group_name_H-M   'P 1'
#
loop_
_entity.id
_entity.type
_entity.pdbx_description
1 polymer ?
#
loop_
_entity_poly.entity_id
_entity_poly.type
_entity_poly.pdbx_seq_one_letter_code
_entity_poly.pdbx_strand_id
1 'polypeptide(L)'
;PGSFVFDPFVGTGSVLVAAAARGALCFGTDIDIRVLRGKGGRKIADNFRQYGLPLPELARVDNSEGFRCLREMPIYHAIICDPPYGVRAGARKSGSRRAVVKPIRDDLRADHIPQTQPYHAVDVMADLLSMAARTLLLGGRL
;
A
#
# COMPACT_ATOMS: atom_id res chain seq x y z
N PRO A 1 -2.55 21.18 6.11
CA PRO A 1 -3.82 20.84 6.79
C PRO A 1 -4.95 20.59 5.77
N GLY A 2 -5.67 19.46 5.89
CA GLY A 2 -6.82 19.11 5.05
C GLY A 2 -6.51 18.34 3.77
N SER A 3 -5.23 18.02 3.50
CA SER A 3 -4.83 17.21 2.34
C SER A 3 -5.05 15.73 2.59
N PHE A 4 -5.47 14.99 1.57
CA PHE A 4 -5.54 13.52 1.59
C PHE A 4 -4.26 12.94 0.98
N VAL A 5 -3.47 12.24 1.79
CA VAL A 5 -2.17 11.67 1.42
C VAL A 5 -2.25 10.15 1.39
N PHE A 6 -1.71 9.56 0.33
CA PHE A 6 -1.66 8.12 0.13
C PHE A 6 -0.22 7.59 0.12
N ASP A 7 0.05 6.54 0.88
CA ASP A 7 1.28 5.76 0.80
C ASP A 7 0.97 4.33 0.32
N PRO A 8 1.21 4.00 -0.96
CA PRO A 8 0.96 2.66 -1.47
C PRO A 8 1.84 1.57 -0.84
N PHE A 9 2.95 1.90 -0.19
CA PHE A 9 3.91 0.94 0.36
C PHE A 9 4.24 1.29 1.83
N VAL A 10 3.20 1.34 2.66
CA VAL A 10 3.23 2.01 3.97
C VAL A 10 4.31 1.50 4.92
N GLY A 11 4.67 0.20 4.85
CA GLY A 11 5.72 -0.34 5.69
C GLY A 11 5.46 -0.08 7.18
N THR A 12 6.41 0.57 7.86
CA THR A 12 6.27 0.96 9.28
C THR A 12 5.43 2.22 9.51
N GLY A 13 5.00 2.91 8.45
CA GLY A 13 4.16 4.11 8.49
C GLY A 13 4.90 5.41 8.80
N SER A 14 6.24 5.43 8.77
CA SER A 14 7.04 6.61 9.07
C SER A 14 6.77 7.79 8.12
N VAL A 15 6.57 7.51 6.82
CA VAL A 15 6.23 8.52 5.82
C VAL A 15 4.90 9.20 6.13
N LEU A 16 3.88 8.41 6.48
CA LEU A 16 2.57 8.93 6.85
C LEU A 16 2.57 9.69 8.17
N VAL A 17 3.45 9.35 9.13
CA VAL A 17 3.64 10.15 10.36
C VAL A 17 4.05 11.59 10.00
N ALA A 18 4.98 11.76 9.05
CA ALA A 18 5.41 13.09 8.61
C ALA A 18 4.27 13.87 7.93
N ALA A 19 3.43 13.19 7.13
CA ALA A 19 2.26 13.79 6.51
C ALA A 19 1.20 14.20 7.55
N ALA A 20 0.88 13.33 8.50
CA ALA A 20 -0.08 13.59 9.57
C ALA A 20 0.37 14.74 10.48
N ALA A 21 1.66 14.86 10.77
CA ALA A 21 2.22 16.00 11.50
C ALA A 21 1.98 17.35 10.80
N ARG A 22 1.72 17.35 9.48
CA ARG A 22 1.33 18.54 8.69
C ARG A 22 -0.18 18.68 8.52
N GLY A 23 -0.96 17.90 9.29
CA GLY A 23 -2.42 17.90 9.31
C GLY A 23 -3.06 17.23 8.09
N ALA A 24 -2.41 16.23 7.50
CA ALA A 24 -2.98 15.44 6.41
C ALA A 24 -3.80 14.25 6.95
N LEU A 25 -4.90 13.92 6.25
CA LEU A 25 -5.53 12.62 6.36
C LEU A 25 -4.66 11.60 5.62
N CYS A 26 -4.35 10.49 6.28
CA CYS A 26 -3.38 9.52 5.76
C CYS A 26 -4.06 8.19 5.46
N PHE A 27 -3.83 7.67 4.26
CA PHE A 27 -4.20 6.31 3.85
C PHE A 27 -2.93 5.55 3.46
N GLY A 28 -2.77 4.33 3.95
CA GLY A 28 -1.60 3.51 3.70
C GLY A 28 -1.98 2.10 3.29
N THR A 29 -1.24 1.51 2.36
CA THR A 29 -1.45 0.11 1.96
C THR A 29 -0.17 -0.71 1.99
N ASP A 30 -0.33 -2.01 2.21
CA ASP A 30 0.75 -3.00 2.04
C ASP A 30 0.16 -4.34 1.61
N ILE A 31 0.91 -5.13 0.85
CA ILE A 31 0.49 -6.49 0.48
C ILE A 31 0.70 -7.48 1.63
N ASP A 32 1.65 -7.20 2.53
CA ASP A 32 1.96 -8.01 3.70
C ASP A 32 1.10 -7.61 4.90
N ILE A 33 0.07 -8.40 5.17
CA ILE A 33 -0.84 -8.19 6.32
C ILE A 33 -0.11 -8.15 7.68
N ARG A 34 1.08 -8.77 7.78
CA ARG A 34 1.87 -8.78 9.01
C ARG A 34 2.47 -7.42 9.29
N VAL A 35 2.76 -6.64 8.25
CA VAL A 35 3.20 -5.25 8.36
C VAL A 35 2.06 -4.41 8.94
N LEU A 36 0.85 -4.53 8.38
CA LEU A 36 -0.32 -3.77 8.81
C LEU A 36 -0.81 -4.13 10.22
N ARG A 37 -0.82 -5.42 10.58
CA ARG A 37 -1.23 -5.89 11.92
C ARG A 37 -0.17 -5.64 13.00
N GLY A 38 1.06 -5.36 12.60
CA GLY A 38 2.21 -5.19 13.47
C GLY A 38 3.06 -6.45 13.60
N LYS A 39 4.38 -6.25 13.63
CA LYS A 39 5.38 -7.32 13.73
C LYS A 39 6.15 -7.18 15.05
N GLY A 40 6.15 -8.24 15.85
CA GLY A 40 6.86 -8.27 17.14
C GLY A 40 6.29 -7.26 18.15
N GLY A 41 4.96 -7.15 18.22
CA GLY A 41 4.25 -6.29 19.18
C GLY A 41 4.18 -4.81 18.80
N ARG A 42 4.88 -4.36 17.75
CA ARG A 42 4.88 -2.97 17.29
C ARG A 42 3.91 -2.77 16.14
N LYS A 43 2.95 -1.85 16.28
CA LYS A 43 1.96 -1.50 15.27
C LYS A 43 2.24 -0.13 14.69
N ILE A 44 1.83 0.10 13.44
CA ILE A 44 1.88 1.43 12.80
C ILE A 44 1.18 2.47 13.69
N ALA A 45 0.03 2.11 14.26
CA ALA A 45 -0.73 2.98 15.15
C ALA A 45 0.06 3.47 16.38
N ASP A 46 1.05 2.72 16.86
CA ASP A 46 1.84 3.11 18.03
C ASP A 46 2.73 4.32 17.70
N ASN A 47 3.25 4.40 16.47
CA ASN A 47 4.01 5.55 15.99
C ASN A 47 3.14 6.83 16.01
N PHE A 48 1.89 6.75 15.53
CA PHE A 48 0.98 7.89 15.51
C PHE A 48 0.57 8.31 16.93
N ARG A 49 0.27 7.34 17.81
CA ARG A 49 -0.05 7.62 19.22
C ARG A 49 1.12 8.28 19.96
N GLN A 50 2.34 7.84 19.70
CA GLN A 50 3.55 8.42 20.30
C GLN A 50 3.66 9.93 20.01
N TYR A 51 3.26 10.37 18.82
CA TYR A 51 3.32 11.78 18.42
C TYR A 51 1.99 12.53 18.61
N GLY A 52 0.96 11.90 19.21
CA GLY A 52 -0.37 12.51 19.36
C GLY A 52 -1.07 12.82 18.04
N LEU A 53 -0.81 12.02 16.99
CA LEU A 53 -1.31 12.24 15.64
C LEU A 53 -2.58 11.42 15.36
N PRO A 54 -3.46 11.89 14.45
CA PRO A 54 -4.58 11.10 13.96
C PRO A 54 -4.12 9.78 13.34
N LEU A 55 -4.83 8.69 13.62
CA LEU A 55 -4.49 7.38 13.04
C LEU A 55 -4.72 7.38 11.52
N PRO A 56 -3.85 6.70 10.75
CA PRO A 56 -4.08 6.50 9.33
C PRO A 56 -5.09 5.38 9.10
N GLU A 57 -5.76 5.45 7.96
CA GLU A 57 -6.50 4.30 7.42
C GLU A 57 -5.53 3.33 6.76
N LEU A 58 -5.67 2.03 7.02
CA LEU A 58 -4.74 1.00 6.55
C LEU A 58 -5.49 -0.15 5.88
N ALA A 59 -5.09 -0.50 4.65
CA ALA A 59 -5.69 -1.60 3.93
C ALA A 59 -4.64 -2.53 3.31
N ARG A 60 -4.96 -3.84 3.29
CA ARG A 60 -4.15 -4.78 2.53
C ARG A 60 -4.50 -4.68 1.07
N VAL A 61 -3.54 -4.27 0.25
CA VAL A 61 -3.75 -4.07 -1.18
C VAL A 61 -2.60 -4.69 -1.97
N ASP A 62 -2.95 -5.26 -3.13
CA ASP A 62 -1.99 -5.59 -4.16
C ASP A 62 -1.93 -4.44 -5.16
N ASN A 63 -0.76 -3.83 -5.25
CA ASN A 63 -0.50 -2.65 -6.05
C ASN A 63 -0.13 -2.97 -7.51
N SER A 64 0.01 -4.26 -7.84
CA SER A 64 0.29 -4.66 -9.21
C SER A 64 -0.91 -4.43 -10.12
N GLU A 65 -0.64 -4.35 -11.42
CA GLU A 65 -1.65 -4.17 -12.47
C GLU A 65 -2.44 -2.87 -12.31
N GLY A 66 -1.80 -1.81 -11.81
CA GLY A 66 -2.39 -0.48 -11.68
C GLY A 66 -3.45 -0.33 -10.57
N PHE A 67 -3.37 -1.12 -9.50
CA PHE A 67 -4.24 -1.00 -8.32
C PHE A 67 -5.73 -1.21 -8.63
N ARG A 68 -6.08 -2.21 -9.45
CA ARG A 68 -7.48 -2.43 -9.91
C ARG A 68 -8.52 -2.63 -8.80
N CYS A 69 -8.09 -2.91 -7.58
CA CYS A 69 -8.97 -3.02 -6.42
C CYS A 69 -9.33 -1.66 -5.78
N LEU A 70 -8.62 -0.59 -6.13
CA LEU A 70 -8.96 0.78 -5.75
C LEU A 70 -9.85 1.39 -6.84
N ARG A 71 -10.74 2.28 -6.42
CA ARG A 71 -11.57 3.04 -7.35
C ARG A 71 -10.69 4.05 -8.09
N GLU A 72 -10.76 4.04 -9.42
CA GLU A 72 -10.05 5.00 -10.27
C GLU A 72 -10.74 6.36 -10.24
N MET A 73 -10.41 7.17 -9.23
CA MET A 73 -10.89 8.54 -9.11
C MET A 73 -9.80 9.46 -8.55
N PRO A 74 -9.70 10.70 -9.06
CA PRO A 74 -8.76 11.68 -8.55
C PRO A 74 -9.21 12.18 -7.18
N ILE A 75 -8.64 11.64 -6.11
CA ILE A 75 -9.02 11.97 -4.71
C ILE A 75 -7.83 12.34 -3.84
N TYR A 76 -6.61 11.93 -4.24
CA TYR A 76 -5.41 12.18 -3.44
C TYR A 76 -4.80 13.52 -3.80
N HIS A 77 -4.42 14.27 -2.78
CA HIS A 77 -3.67 15.52 -2.93
C HIS A 77 -2.18 15.25 -3.08
N ALA A 78 -1.69 14.19 -2.44
CA ALA A 78 -0.34 13.71 -2.65
C ALA A 78 -0.26 12.19 -2.50
N ILE A 79 0.65 11.59 -3.23
CA ILE A 79 1.11 10.22 -3.02
C ILE A 79 2.56 10.34 -2.55
N ILE A 80 2.89 9.73 -1.42
CA ILE A 80 4.26 9.77 -0.87
C ILE A 80 4.60 8.36 -0.42
N CYS A 81 5.65 7.78 -0.98
CA CYS A 81 6.06 6.43 -0.63
C CYS A 81 7.55 6.19 -0.89
N ASP A 82 8.04 5.11 -0.29
CA ASP A 82 9.38 4.57 -0.51
C ASP A 82 9.22 3.16 -1.13
N PRO A 83 9.00 3.06 -2.46
CA PRO A 83 8.64 1.79 -3.07
C PRO A 83 9.77 0.77 -2.94
N PRO A 84 9.48 -0.54 -2.95
CA PRO A 84 10.52 -1.56 -2.90
C PRO A 84 11.31 -1.61 -4.23
N TYR A 85 12.40 -0.82 -4.34
CA TYR A 85 13.20 -0.66 -5.57
C TYR A 85 14.49 -1.51 -5.66
N GLY A 86 14.82 -2.37 -4.68
CA GLY A 86 16.13 -3.06 -4.71
C GLY A 86 16.35 -4.32 -3.84
N VAL A 87 17.32 -5.12 -4.32
CA VAL A 87 17.87 -6.44 -3.92
C VAL A 87 17.70 -7.01 -2.50
N ARG A 88 17.44 -6.21 -1.45
CA ARG A 88 17.32 -6.71 -0.06
C ARG A 88 15.89 -7.00 0.39
N ALA A 89 14.90 -6.31 -0.17
CA ALA A 89 13.48 -6.51 0.14
C ALA A 89 12.71 -6.67 -1.17
N GLY A 90 12.52 -7.92 -1.59
CA GLY A 90 11.85 -8.20 -2.86
C GLY A 90 10.39 -7.76 -2.81
N ALA A 91 10.01 -6.86 -3.72
CA ALA A 91 8.63 -6.50 -3.92
C ALA A 91 7.79 -7.75 -4.23
N ARG A 92 6.52 -7.71 -3.82
CA ARG A 92 5.58 -8.82 -3.94
C ARG A 92 4.32 -8.38 -4.64
N LYS A 93 3.79 -9.26 -5.46
CA LYS A 93 2.44 -9.18 -6.04
C LYS A 93 1.70 -10.48 -5.80
N SER A 94 0.38 -10.45 -5.85
CA SER A 94 -0.43 -11.66 -5.75
C SER A 94 -0.15 -12.55 -6.94
N GLY A 95 -0.04 -13.84 -6.69
CA GLY A 95 0.20 -14.81 -7.75
C GLY A 95 0.75 -16.13 -7.22
N SER A 96 0.53 -17.18 -8.01
CA SER A 96 1.01 -18.51 -7.69
C SER A 96 2.47 -18.67 -8.09
N ARG A 97 3.23 -19.42 -7.29
CA ARG A 97 4.57 -19.88 -7.66
C ARG A 97 4.54 -21.16 -8.49
N ARG A 98 3.36 -21.74 -8.73
CA ARG A 98 3.18 -22.99 -9.47
C ARG A 98 2.98 -22.67 -10.96
N ALA A 99 3.53 -23.53 -11.82
CA ALA A 99 3.29 -23.44 -13.26
C ALA A 99 1.81 -23.63 -13.64
N VAL A 100 1.09 -24.48 -12.87
CA VAL A 100 -0.34 -24.70 -13.03
C VAL A 100 -1.08 -24.19 -11.79
N VAL A 101 -1.87 -23.13 -11.97
CA VAL A 101 -2.71 -22.55 -10.91
C VAL A 101 -3.96 -23.40 -10.76
N LYS A 102 -4.16 -23.99 -9.58
CA LYS A 102 -5.40 -24.68 -9.25
C LYS A 102 -6.44 -23.65 -8.82
N PRO A 103 -7.68 -23.73 -9.31
CA PRO A 103 -8.75 -22.87 -8.83
C PRO A 103 -8.98 -23.12 -7.34
N ILE A 104 -9.35 -22.05 -6.65
CA ILE A 104 -9.70 -22.11 -5.24
C ILE A 104 -11.10 -22.70 -5.14
N ARG A 105 -11.28 -23.66 -4.24
CA ARG A 105 -12.60 -24.22 -3.96
C ARG A 105 -13.53 -23.11 -3.46
N ASP A 106 -14.78 -23.15 -3.88
CA ASP A 106 -15.74 -22.08 -3.60
C ASP A 106 -15.99 -21.86 -2.10
N ASP A 107 -15.92 -22.93 -1.30
CA ASP A 107 -16.06 -22.89 0.16
C ASP A 107 -14.91 -22.14 0.86
N LEU A 108 -13.75 -22.03 0.22
CA LEU A 108 -12.56 -21.36 0.76
C LEU A 108 -12.31 -19.99 0.12
N ARG A 109 -13.19 -19.55 -0.78
CA ARG A 109 -12.94 -18.36 -1.61
C ARG A 109 -13.09 -17.06 -0.82
N ALA A 110 -14.02 -17.00 0.13
CA ALA A 110 -14.42 -15.76 0.80
C ALA A 110 -13.28 -15.11 1.63
N ASP A 111 -12.47 -15.93 2.30
CA ASP A 111 -11.39 -15.50 3.18
C ASP A 111 -10.00 -15.87 2.62
N HIS A 112 -9.94 -16.28 1.35
CA HIS A 112 -8.68 -16.67 0.74
C HIS A 112 -7.70 -15.49 0.64
N ILE A 113 -6.54 -15.65 1.26
CA ILE A 113 -5.40 -14.76 1.08
C ILE A 113 -4.51 -15.33 -0.03
N PRO A 114 -4.43 -14.68 -1.21
CA PRO A 114 -3.62 -15.19 -2.31
C PRO A 114 -2.14 -15.24 -1.92
N GLN A 115 -1.46 -16.25 -2.44
CA GLN A 115 0.00 -16.34 -2.36
C GLN A 115 0.65 -15.15 -3.06
N THR A 116 1.90 -14.88 -2.72
CA THR A 116 2.69 -13.84 -3.37
C THR A 116 3.86 -14.40 -4.15
N GLN A 117 4.14 -13.75 -5.27
CA GLN A 117 5.28 -14.01 -6.15
C GLN A 117 6.18 -12.77 -6.22
N PRO A 118 7.41 -12.90 -6.76
CA PRO A 118 8.26 -11.74 -7.02
C PRO A 118 7.55 -10.71 -7.90
N TYR A 119 7.75 -9.44 -7.55
CA TYR A 119 7.29 -8.29 -8.31
C TYR A 119 8.54 -7.50 -8.71
N HIS A 120 8.71 -7.25 -10.02
CA HIS A 120 9.92 -6.65 -10.52
C HIS A 120 9.91 -5.14 -10.26
N ALA A 121 11.05 -4.55 -9.91
CA ALA A 121 11.13 -3.13 -9.54
C ALA A 121 10.64 -2.20 -10.67
N VAL A 122 10.93 -2.55 -11.93
CA VAL A 122 10.44 -1.79 -13.08
C VAL A 122 8.92 -1.79 -13.15
N ASP A 123 8.29 -2.94 -12.90
CA ASP A 123 6.83 -3.06 -12.91
C ASP A 123 6.21 -2.30 -11.73
N VAL A 124 6.83 -2.37 -10.55
CA VAL A 124 6.44 -1.59 -9.36
C VAL A 124 6.37 -0.10 -9.69
N MET A 125 7.42 0.42 -10.32
CA MET A 125 7.48 1.84 -10.68
C MET A 125 6.46 2.19 -11.76
N ALA A 126 6.29 1.34 -12.78
CA ALA A 126 5.30 1.56 -13.84
C ALA A 126 3.87 1.61 -13.27
N ASP A 127 3.50 0.66 -12.42
CA ASP A 127 2.18 0.60 -11.79
C ASP A 127 1.95 1.75 -10.80
N LEU A 128 2.98 2.15 -10.05
CA LEU A 128 2.93 3.34 -9.17
C LEU A 128 2.62 4.61 -9.98
N LEU A 129 3.38 4.86 -11.05
CA LEU A 129 3.19 6.02 -11.91
C LEU A 129 1.81 6.00 -12.60
N SER A 130 1.40 4.82 -13.06
CA SER A 130 0.10 4.57 -13.69
C SER A 130 -1.05 4.88 -12.73
N MET A 131 -0.98 4.40 -11.48
CA MET A 131 -1.96 4.69 -10.45
C MET A 131 -1.96 6.17 -10.05
N ALA A 132 -0.79 6.78 -9.91
CA ALA A 132 -0.67 8.19 -9.57
C ALA A 132 -1.37 9.09 -10.60
N ALA A 133 -1.19 8.78 -11.89
CA ALA A 133 -1.85 9.50 -12.98
C ALA A 133 -3.38 9.42 -12.95
N ARG A 134 -3.97 8.35 -12.39
CA ARG A 134 -5.42 8.15 -12.30
C ARG A 134 -6.05 8.66 -11.01
N THR A 135 -5.28 8.79 -9.94
CA THR A 135 -5.82 8.98 -8.59
C THR A 135 -5.37 10.28 -7.91
N LEU A 136 -4.36 10.97 -8.47
CA LEU A 136 -4.00 12.32 -8.04
C LEU A 136 -5.01 13.33 -8.57
N LEU A 137 -5.37 14.28 -7.72
CA LEU A 137 -6.03 15.51 -8.14
C LEU A 137 -5.13 16.30 -9.10
N LEU A 138 -5.75 17.08 -10.00
CA LEU A 138 -5.00 18.03 -10.82
C LEU A 138 -4.23 19.00 -9.90
N GLY A 139 -2.92 19.15 -10.14
CA GLY A 139 -2.02 19.90 -9.26
C GLY A 139 -1.55 19.14 -8.02
N GLY A 140 -1.93 17.87 -7.88
CA GLY A 140 -1.42 16.96 -6.85
C GLY A 140 0.06 16.62 -7.03
N ARG A 141 0.63 15.96 -6.02
CA ARG A 141 2.08 15.67 -5.96
C ARG A 141 2.34 14.17 -5.84
N LEU A 142 3.35 13.69 -6.56
CA LEU A 142 3.98 12.38 -6.37
C LEU A 142 5.41 12.61 -5.89
#